data_AF-A0A924CSE5-F1
#
_entry.id   AF-A0A924CSE5-F1
#
_cell.length_a   1.000
_cell.length_b   1.000
_cell.length_c   1.000
_cell.angle_alpha   90.00
_cell.angle_beta   90.00
_cell.angle_gamma   90.00
#
_symmetry.space_group_name_H-M   'P 1'
#
loop_
_entity.id
_entity.type
_entity.pdbx_description
1 polymer ?
#
loop_
_entity_poly.entity_id
_entity_poly.type
_entity_poly.pdbx_seq_one_letter_code
_entity_poly.pdbx_strand_id
1 'polypeptide(L)'
;MLNLVIAIAYGVAAKLSIDFATLPNKVSAVWLPSGLTTAWLSWFGHRNVIPGIFIGSLVALFPDLLALGSSLEMSNVLALAVIFALGNCLQPIVIIAVVKQITGLPIDFSH
;
A
#
# COMPACT_ATOMS: atom_id res chain seq x y z
N MET A 1 5.68 -2.25 -17.56
CA MET A 1 5.29 -0.82 -17.44
C MET A 1 4.20 -0.58 -16.41
N LEU A 2 3.14 -1.39 -16.36
CA LEU A 2 2.05 -1.26 -15.37
C LEU A 2 2.54 -1.18 -13.91
N ASN A 3 3.44 -2.07 -13.47
CA ASN A 3 4.01 -2.04 -12.11
C ASN A 3 4.65 -0.71 -11.74
N LEU A 4 5.30 -0.04 -12.69
CA LEU A 4 5.98 1.24 -12.46
C LEU A 4 4.95 2.37 -12.29
N VAL A 5 3.89 2.36 -13.10
CA VAL A 5 2.77 3.29 -12.96
C VAL A 5 2.09 3.11 -11.60
N ILE A 6 1.85 1.85 -11.20
CA ILE A 6 1.29 1.52 -9.89
C ILE A 6 2.19 2.03 -8.77
N ALA A 7 3.50 1.81 -8.85
CA ALA A 7 4.45 2.25 -7.84
C ALA A 7 4.49 3.79 -7.70
N ILE A 8 4.51 4.52 -8.83
CA ILE A 8 4.49 5.99 -8.83
C ILE A 8 3.20 6.51 -8.21
N ALA A 9 2.06 5.99 -8.66
CA ALA A 9 0.77 6.42 -8.14
C ALA A 9 0.57 6.05 -6.67
N TYR A 10 1.09 4.90 -6.23
CA TYR A 10 1.13 4.53 -4.82
C TYR A 10 1.88 5.59 -4.03
N GLY A 11 3.08 5.97 -4.47
CA GLY A 11 3.89 7.00 -3.80
C GLY A 11 3.17 8.35 -3.73
N VAL A 12 2.53 8.78 -4.82
CA VAL A 12 1.73 10.01 -4.86
C VAL A 12 0.54 9.93 -3.89
N ALA A 13 -0.21 8.83 -3.90
CA ALA A 13 -1.34 8.61 -3.01
C ALA A 13 -0.92 8.56 -1.53
N ALA A 14 0.23 7.95 -1.24
CA ALA A 14 0.79 7.88 0.11
C ALA A 14 1.17 9.28 0.60
N LYS A 15 1.86 10.05 -0.22
CA LYS A 15 2.22 11.45 0.10
C LYS A 15 0.97 12.31 0.31
N LEU A 16 -0.03 12.21 -0.57
CA LEU A 16 -1.31 12.90 -0.41
C LEU A 16 -2.02 12.49 0.89
N SER A 17 -1.99 11.21 1.25
CA SER A 17 -2.59 10.73 2.51
C SER A 17 -1.92 11.38 3.72
N ILE A 18 -0.59 11.47 3.69
CA ILE A 18 0.18 12.08 4.77
C ILE A 18 -0.06 13.60 4.81
N ASP A 19 -0.13 14.27 3.67
CA ASP A 19 -0.28 15.73 3.61
C ASP A 19 -1.73 16.19 3.93
N PHE A 20 -2.76 15.43 3.54
CA PHE A 20 -4.15 15.84 3.69
C PHE A 20 -4.88 15.25 4.89
N ALA A 21 -4.52 14.03 5.31
CA ALA A 21 -5.33 13.26 6.26
C ALA A 21 -4.58 12.95 7.56
N THR A 22 -3.43 13.59 7.82
CA THR A 22 -2.72 13.37 9.09
C THR A 22 -3.42 13.97 10.29
N LEU A 23 -3.75 13.11 11.25
CA LEU A 23 -3.92 13.51 12.64
C LEU A 23 -2.56 13.91 13.23
N PRO A 24 -2.53 14.64 14.38
CA PRO A 24 -1.28 14.87 15.09
C PRO A 24 -0.50 13.55 15.26
N ASN A 25 0.81 13.59 14.96
CA ASN A 25 1.75 12.45 14.88
C ASN A 25 1.81 11.66 13.55
N LYS A 26 1.52 12.28 12.39
CA LYS A 26 1.74 11.68 11.06
C LYS A 26 0.98 10.35 10.82
N VAL A 27 -0.13 10.11 11.52
CA VAL A 27 -1.03 8.99 11.22
C VAL A 27 -2.14 9.50 10.32
N SER A 28 -2.22 8.99 9.09
CA SER A 28 -3.32 9.35 8.19
C SER A 28 -4.62 8.68 8.61
N ALA A 29 -5.70 9.45 8.75
CA ALA A 29 -7.07 8.95 8.90
C ALA A 29 -7.53 8.14 7.68
N VAL A 30 -7.03 8.50 6.50
CA VAL A 30 -7.42 7.90 5.23
C VAL A 30 -6.16 7.51 4.46
N TRP A 31 -5.90 6.21 4.37
CA TRP A 31 -4.81 5.70 3.54
C TRP A 31 -5.29 5.53 2.10
N LEU A 32 -5.15 6.59 1.29
CA LEU A 32 -5.55 6.60 -0.12
C LEU A 32 -4.94 5.47 -0.95
N PRO A 33 -3.68 5.03 -0.71
CA PRO A 33 -3.14 3.87 -1.42
C PRO A 33 -4.01 2.62 -1.28
N SER A 34 -4.69 2.39 -0.14
CA SER A 34 -5.56 1.23 0.03
C SER A 34 -6.69 1.21 -0.98
N GLY A 35 -7.39 2.33 -1.15
CA GLY A 35 -8.52 2.42 -2.07
C GLY A 35 -8.10 2.24 -3.53
N LEU A 36 -7.00 2.90 -3.91
CA LEU A 36 -6.45 2.80 -5.26
C LEU A 36 -5.98 1.38 -5.59
N THR A 37 -5.22 0.78 -4.69
CA THR A 37 -4.69 -0.58 -4.88
C THR A 37 -5.78 -1.64 -4.86
N THR A 38 -6.84 -1.43 -4.09
CA THR A 38 -8.04 -2.29 -4.12
C THR A 38 -8.70 -2.25 -5.49
N ALA A 39 -8.98 -1.06 -6.02
CA ALA A 39 -9.59 -0.90 -7.35
C ALA A 39 -8.73 -1.54 -8.45
N TRP A 40 -7.41 -1.37 -8.39
CA TRP A 40 -6.50 -1.98 -9.36
C TRP A 40 -6.37 -3.48 -9.21
N LEU A 41 -6.30 -4.00 -7.99
CA LEU A 41 -6.30 -5.43 -7.75
C LEU A 41 -7.57 -6.06 -8.33
N SER A 42 -8.71 -5.35 -8.20
CA SER A 42 -9.97 -5.78 -8.79
C SER A 42 -10.01 -5.74 -10.32
N TRP A 43 -9.29 -4.82 -10.96
CA TRP A 43 -9.32 -4.67 -12.42
C TRP A 43 -8.27 -5.50 -13.15
N PHE A 44 -7.04 -5.54 -12.61
CA PHE A 44 -5.86 -6.06 -13.31
C PHE A 44 -5.33 -7.38 -12.74
N GLY A 45 -5.93 -7.87 -11.65
CA GLY A 45 -5.54 -9.11 -10.99
C GLY A 45 -4.30 -9.00 -10.10
N HIS A 46 -4.10 -10.02 -9.28
CA HIS A 46 -3.06 -10.05 -8.24
C HIS A 46 -1.63 -10.07 -8.80
N ARG A 47 -1.41 -10.83 -9.88
CA ARG A 47 -0.08 -11.02 -10.47
C ARG A 47 0.53 -9.71 -11.00
N ASN A 48 -0.32 -8.81 -11.50
CA ASN A 48 0.09 -7.60 -12.20
C ASN A 48 0.16 -6.36 -11.30
N VAL A 49 -0.40 -6.44 -10.09
CA VAL A 49 -0.59 -5.28 -9.21
C VAL A 49 0.30 -5.35 -7.97
N ILE A 50 0.38 -6.53 -7.34
CA ILE A 50 1.13 -6.72 -6.09
C ILE A 50 2.61 -6.29 -6.19
N PRO A 51 3.37 -6.61 -7.26
CA PRO A 51 4.75 -6.16 -7.37
C PRO A 51 4.88 -4.63 -7.40
N GLY A 52 3.96 -3.94 -8.06
CA GLY A 52 3.91 -2.48 -8.10
C GLY A 52 3.59 -1.87 -6.72
N ILE A 53 2.66 -2.47 -5.98
CA ILE A 53 2.33 -2.07 -4.61
C ILE A 53 3.56 -2.22 -3.71
N PHE A 54 4.23 -3.37 -3.78
CA PHE A 54 5.39 -3.67 -2.94
C PHE A 54 6.51 -2.64 -3.15
N ILE A 55 6.88 -2.38 -4.41
CA ILE A 55 7.91 -1.40 -4.76
C ILE A 55 7.48 0.02 -4.37
N GLY A 56 6.26 0.41 -4.71
CA GLY A 56 5.73 1.74 -4.38
C GLY A 56 5.68 1.98 -2.88
N SER A 57 5.26 0.98 -2.11
CA SER A 57 5.22 1.03 -0.64
C SER A 57 6.60 1.13 -0.04
N LEU A 58 7.57 0.36 -0.52
CA LEU A 58 8.95 0.47 -0.02
C LEU A 58 9.49 1.87 -0.24
N VAL A 59 9.39 2.38 -1.46
CA VAL A 59 9.92 3.71 -1.82
C VAL A 59 9.22 4.82 -1.04
N ALA A 60 7.90 4.72 -0.83
CA ALA A 60 7.14 5.72 -0.09
C ALA A 60 7.44 5.74 1.41
N LEU A 61 7.63 4.56 2.03
CA LEU A 61 7.82 4.44 3.48
C LEU A 61 9.27 4.65 3.92
N PHE A 62 10.24 4.37 3.04
CA PHE A 62 11.66 4.38 3.39
C PHE A 62 12.15 5.73 3.97
N PRO A 63 11.79 6.90 3.39
CA PRO A 63 12.23 8.20 3.92
C PRO A 63 11.68 8.49 5.32
N ASP A 64 10.41 8.16 5.58
CA ASP A 64 9.80 8.36 6.89
C ASP A 64 10.38 7.41 7.94
N LEU A 65 10.64 6.15 7.58
CA LEU A 65 11.31 5.18 8.47
C LEU A 65 12.76 5.59 8.79
N LEU A 66 13.49 6.13 7.81
CA LEU A 66 14.82 6.71 8.03
C LEU A 66 14.77 7.92 8.96
N ALA A 67 13.75 8.77 8.85
CA ALA A 67 13.58 9.94 9.72
C ALA A 67 13.22 9.56 11.17
N LEU A 68 12.53 8.43 11.37
CA LEU A 68 12.35 7.82 12.71
C LEU A 68 13.66 7.24 13.28
N GLY A 69 14.65 7.00 12.42
CA GLY A 69 15.82 6.16 12.67
C GLY A 69 16.98 6.78 13.44
N SER A 70 16.84 7.94 14.09
CA SER A 70 17.94 8.46 14.95
C SER A 70 18.28 7.52 16.12
N SER A 71 17.48 6.48 16.38
CA SER A 71 17.67 5.47 17.41
C SER A 71 17.58 4.00 16.92
N LEU A 72 17.32 3.76 15.63
CA LEU A 72 17.13 2.41 15.08
C LEU A 72 18.28 2.02 14.16
N GLU A 73 18.77 0.78 14.33
CA GLU A 73 19.72 0.19 13.38
C GLU A 73 19.11 0.06 11.98
N MET A 74 19.95 0.19 10.95
CA MET A 74 19.54 0.11 9.54
C MET A 74 18.85 -1.23 9.19
N SER A 75 19.25 -2.32 9.86
CA SER A 75 18.62 -3.64 9.77
C SER A 75 17.13 -3.60 10.16
N ASN A 76 16.79 -2.89 11.24
CA ASN A 76 15.42 -2.74 11.72
C ASN A 76 14.59 -1.86 10.79
N VAL A 77 15.18 -0.78 10.25
CA VAL A 77 14.53 0.07 9.24
C VAL A 77 14.13 -0.74 8.01
N LEU A 78 15.06 -1.56 7.50
CA LEU A 78 14.80 -2.41 6.34
C LEU A 78 13.74 -3.48 6.65
N ALA A 79 13.83 -4.12 7.82
CA ALA A 79 12.85 -5.11 8.24
C ALA A 79 11.44 -4.52 8.34
N LEU A 80 11.29 -3.35 8.96
CA LEU A 80 10.01 -2.64 9.07
C LEU A 80 9.47 -2.23 7.70
N ALA A 81 10.32 -1.71 6.81
CA ALA A 81 9.93 -1.34 5.46
C ALA A 81 9.34 -2.54 4.69
N VAL A 82 9.99 -3.71 4.79
CA VAL A 82 9.52 -4.95 4.16
C VAL A 82 8.22 -5.42 4.80
N ILE A 83 8.11 -5.43 6.13
CA ILE A 83 6.89 -5.84 6.85
C ILE A 83 5.71 -4.96 6.44
N PHE A 84 5.89 -3.64 6.41
CA PHE A 84 4.84 -2.72 6.01
C PHE A 84 4.48 -2.85 4.52
N ALA A 85 5.46 -3.05 3.64
CA ALA A 85 5.20 -3.31 2.23
C ALA A 85 4.38 -4.59 2.02
N LEU A 86 4.68 -5.66 2.76
CA LEU A 86 3.88 -6.89 2.74
C LEU A 86 2.45 -6.66 3.27
N GLY A 87 2.31 -5.90 4.36
CA GLY A 87 1.00 -5.51 4.89
C GLY A 87 0.17 -4.74 3.87
N ASN A 88 0.80 -3.81 3.14
CA ASN A 88 0.16 -3.04 2.08
C ASN A 88 -0.23 -3.90 0.86
N CYS A 89 0.50 -4.97 0.57
CA CYS A 89 0.10 -5.96 -0.45
C CYS A 89 -1.10 -6.81 -0.01
N LEU A 90 -1.20 -7.14 1.29
CA LEU A 90 -2.31 -7.92 1.84
C LEU A 90 -3.60 -7.10 1.93
N GLN A 91 -3.48 -5.80 2.17
CA GLN A 91 -4.62 -4.89 2.39
C GLN A 91 -5.71 -4.98 1.31
N PRO A 92 -5.41 -4.83 0.00
CA PRO A 92 -6.45 -4.91 -1.04
C PRO A 92 -7.06 -6.32 -1.15
N ILE A 93 -6.30 -7.37 -0.85
CA ILE A 93 -6.80 -8.76 -0.85
C ILE A 93 -7.86 -8.93 0.25
N VAL A 94 -7.55 -8.46 1.46
CA VAL A 94 -8.46 -8.54 2.61
C VAL A 94 -9.72 -7.69 2.37
N ILE A 95 -9.56 -6.45 1.88
CA ILE A 95 -10.69 -5.56 1.57
C ILE A 95 -11.65 -6.26 0.61
N ILE A 96 -11.13 -6.81 -0.49
CA ILE A 96 -11.92 -7.53 -1.48
C ILE A 96 -12.63 -8.74 -0.87
N ALA A 97 -11.92 -9.56 -0.08
CA ALA A 97 -12.50 -10.74 0.55
C ALA A 97 -13.69 -10.39 1.44
N VAL A 98 -13.55 -9.34 2.25
CA VAL A 98 -14.61 -8.82 3.12
C VAL A 98 -15.78 -8.27 2.30
N VAL A 99 -15.51 -7.46 1.27
CA VAL A 99 -16.57 -6.91 0.39
C VAL A 99 -17.35 -8.04 -0.29
N LYS A 100 -16.67 -9.07 -0.78
CA LYS A 100 -17.32 -10.25 -1.38
C LYS A 100 -18.19 -10.98 -0.38
N GLN A 101 -17.70 -11.19 0.84
CA GLN A 101 -18.45 -11.87 1.89
C GLN A 101 -19.73 -11.11 2.28
N ILE A 102 -19.68 -9.77 2.29
CA ILE A 102 -20.82 -8.93 2.68
C ILE A 102 -21.83 -8.77 1.53
N THR A 103 -21.35 -8.55 0.29
CA THR A 103 -22.21 -8.20 -0.84
C THR A 103 -22.71 -9.40 -1.63
N GLY A 104 -22.07 -10.56 -1.51
CA GLY A 104 -22.39 -11.74 -2.32
C GLY A 104 -22.07 -11.58 -3.81
N LEU A 105 -21.39 -10.49 -4.22
CA LEU A 105 -21.07 -10.24 -5.61
C LEU A 105 -20.01 -11.25 -6.11
N PRO A 106 -20.17 -11.82 -7.32
CA PRO A 106 -19.21 -12.72 -7.92
C PRO A 106 -18.05 -11.91 -8.50
N ILE A 107 -17.26 -11.27 -7.62
CA ILE A 107 -16.05 -10.60 -8.05
C ILE A 107 -14.94 -11.65 -8.18
N ASP A 108 -14.55 -11.92 -9.44
CA ASP A 108 -13.53 -12.89 -9.86
C ASP A 108 -12.28 -12.12 -10.32
N PHE A 109 -11.12 -12.53 -9.82
CA PHE A 109 -9.84 -11.83 -10.01
C PHE A 109 -8.70 -12.79 -10.33
N SER A 110 -9.04 -13.93 -10.94
CA SER A 110 -8.10 -14.93 -11.45
C SER A 110 -7.37 -14.53 -12.74
N HIS A 111 -7.52 -13.29 -13.20
CA HIS A 111 -6.86 -12.73 -14.39
C HIS A 111 -5.35 -12.46 -14.19
#